data_AF-A0A2M9QA00-F1
#
_entry.id   AF-A0A2M9QA00-F1
#
_cell.length_a   1.000
_cell.length_b   1.000
_cell.length_c   1.000
_cell.angle_alpha   90.00
_cell.angle_beta   90.00
_cell.angle_gamma   90.00
#
_symmetry.space_group_name_H-M   'P 1'
#
loop_
_entity.id
_entity.type
_entity.pdbx_description
1 polymer ?
#
loop_
_entity_poly.entity_id
_entity_poly.type
_entity_poly.pdbx_seq_one_letter_code
_entity_poly.pdbx_strand_id
1 'polypeptide(L)'
;MKTNEIIIGKVQKWLEAEGKSYQWLSEQMDVSKSLVGFIMKGERTLKPERIEQLAKIMNITIKELMQSEVITKDKLTVNLRGKLTNRRSRRELDSLLFAIEDYIGLKEQVKDVGSKRTS
;
A
#
# COMPACT_ATOMS: atom_id res chain seq x y z
N MET A 1 -11.33 16.97 -1.87
CA MET A 1 -11.54 15.72 -1.11
C MET A 1 -10.74 15.82 0.19
N LYS A 2 -11.36 15.58 1.35
CA LYS A 2 -10.64 15.60 2.62
C LYS A 2 -9.92 14.26 2.75
N THR A 3 -8.58 14.26 2.80
CA THR A 3 -7.74 13.05 2.92
C THR A 3 -8.19 12.08 4.01
N ASN A 4 -8.81 12.59 5.08
CA ASN A 4 -9.40 11.78 6.14
C ASN A 4 -10.48 10.81 5.64
N GLU A 5 -11.37 11.25 4.75
CA GLU A 5 -12.48 10.43 4.23
C GLU A 5 -11.94 9.23 3.42
N ILE A 6 -10.86 9.44 2.66
CA ILE A 6 -10.19 8.40 1.88
C ILE A 6 -9.58 7.35 2.83
N ILE A 7 -8.87 7.80 3.87
CA ILE A 7 -8.24 6.91 4.85
C ILE A 7 -9.31 6.11 5.61
N ILE A 8 -10.37 6.78 6.09
CA ILE A 8 -11.46 6.14 6.83
C ILE A 8 -12.12 5.04 6.00
N GLY A 9 -12.46 5.34 4.74
CA GLY A 9 -13.07 4.37 3.84
C GLY A 9 -12.19 3.14 3.59
N LYS A 10 -10.86 3.33 3.46
CA LYS A 10 -9.92 2.21 3.33
C LYS A 10 -9.84 1.36 4.59
N VAL A 11 -9.77 1.99 5.76
CA VAL A 11 -9.69 1.26 7.02
C VAL A 11 -10.97 0.45 7.28
N GLN A 12 -12.14 1.00 6.96
CA GLN A 12 -13.42 0.28 7.06
C GLN A 12 -13.45 -0.96 6.14
N LYS A 13 -13.12 -0.78 4.85
CA LYS A 13 -13.04 -1.91 3.91
C LYS A 13 -12.05 -2.99 4.36
N TRP A 14 -10.89 -2.58 4.88
CA TRP A 14 -9.88 -3.51 5.36
C TRP A 14 -10.33 -4.26 6.62
N LEU A 15 -11.00 -3.59 7.56
CA LEU A 15 -11.58 -4.23 8.73
C LEU A 15 -12.66 -5.25 8.34
N GLU A 16 -13.51 -4.93 7.37
CA GLU A 16 -14.51 -5.85 6.84
C GLU A 16 -13.86 -7.06 6.15
N ALA A 17 -12.84 -6.84 5.32
CA ALA A 17 -12.14 -7.89 4.60
C ALA A 17 -11.38 -8.86 5.52
N GLU A 18 -10.84 -8.37 6.63
CA GLU A 18 -10.14 -9.19 7.63
C GLU A 18 -11.06 -9.68 8.78
N GLY A 19 -12.34 -9.34 8.77
CA GLY A 19 -13.29 -9.72 9.82
C GLY A 19 -12.96 -9.12 11.20
N LYS A 20 -12.29 -7.96 11.21
CA LYS A 20 -11.80 -7.29 12.42
C LYS A 20 -12.80 -6.26 12.93
N SER A 21 -12.97 -6.19 14.24
CA SER A 21 -13.89 -5.25 14.88
C SER A 21 -13.23 -3.93 15.22
N TYR A 22 -14.03 -2.88 15.43
CA TYR A 22 -13.53 -1.60 15.97
C TYR A 22 -12.94 -1.73 17.38
N GLN A 23 -13.37 -2.75 18.14
CA GLN A 23 -12.77 -3.08 19.44
C GLN A 23 -11.32 -3.52 19.25
N TRP A 24 -11.09 -4.46 18.34
CA TRP A 24 -9.74 -4.93 18.00
C TRP A 24 -8.84 -3.79 17.51
N LEU A 25 -9.35 -2.92 16.64
CA LEU A 25 -8.59 -1.78 16.16
C LEU A 25 -8.22 -0.81 17.30
N SER A 26 -9.13 -0.60 18.24
CA SER A 26 -8.89 0.26 19.41
C SER A 26 -7.78 -0.27 20.31
N GLU A 27 -7.70 -1.59 20.46
CA GLU A 27 -6.64 -2.27 21.21
C GLU A 27 -5.29 -2.16 20.50
N GLN A 28 -5.25 -2.31 19.17
CA GLN A 28 -4.01 -2.17 18.40
C GLN A 28 -3.47 -0.73 18.35
N MET A 29 -4.37 0.26 18.41
CA MET A 29 -4.00 1.67 18.38
C MET A 29 -3.77 2.29 19.76
N ASP A 30 -3.99 1.51 20.83
CA ASP A 30 -3.98 1.96 22.24
C ASP A 30 -4.85 3.22 22.45
N VAL A 31 -6.12 3.11 22.03
CA VAL A 31 -7.11 4.20 22.12
C VAL A 31 -8.47 3.67 22.55
N SER A 32 -9.33 4.56 23.03
CA SER A 32 -10.70 4.17 23.36
C SER A 32 -11.51 3.80 22.12
N LYS A 33 -12.37 2.78 22.27
CA LYS A 33 -13.35 2.37 21.24
C LYS A 33 -14.18 3.54 20.73
N SER A 34 -14.59 4.44 21.64
CA SER A 34 -15.34 5.65 21.29
C SER A 34 -14.55 6.56 20.35
N LEU A 35 -13.25 6.75 20.59
CA LEU A 35 -12.40 7.56 19.72
C LEU A 35 -12.29 6.96 18.32
N VAL A 36 -12.12 5.63 18.21
CA VAL A 36 -12.14 4.94 16.91
C VAL A 36 -13.48 5.13 16.22
N GLY A 37 -14.59 5.00 16.94
CA GLY A 37 -15.93 5.25 16.41
C GLY A 37 -16.10 6.68 15.85
N PHE A 38 -15.64 7.69 16.59
CA PHE A 38 -15.69 9.09 16.14
C PHE A 38 -14.81 9.36 14.92
N ILE A 39 -13.64 8.72 14.86
CA ILE A 39 -12.75 8.79 13.69
C ILE A 39 -13.41 8.13 12.48
N MET A 40 -13.98 6.93 12.65
CA MET A 40 -14.62 6.18 11.56
C MET A 40 -15.90 6.84 11.04
N LYS A 41 -16.57 7.65 11.86
CA LYS A 41 -17.72 8.47 11.44
C LYS A 41 -17.31 9.79 10.75
N GLY A 42 -16.01 10.13 10.74
CA GLY A 42 -15.52 11.39 10.20
C GLY A 42 -15.79 12.61 11.09
N GLU A 43 -16.30 12.40 12.31
CA GLU A 43 -16.59 13.47 13.28
C GLU A 43 -15.31 14.03 13.93
N ARG A 44 -14.19 13.28 13.85
CA ARG A 44 -12.87 13.73 14.30
C ARG A 44 -11.81 13.63 13.22
N THR A 45 -10.95 14.65 13.19
CA THR A 45 -9.77 14.71 12.31
C THR A 45 -8.75 13.65 12.70
N LEU A 46 -8.28 12.85 11.75
CA LEU A 46 -7.15 11.94 11.94
C LEU A 46 -5.86 12.76 12.13
N LYS A 47 -5.20 12.55 13.27
CA LYS A 47 -3.86 13.10 13.50
C LYS A 47 -2.81 12.29 12.73
N PRO A 48 -1.70 12.91 12.27
CA PRO A 48 -0.63 12.21 11.55
C PRO A 48 -0.11 10.95 12.25
N GLU A 49 0.08 11.03 13.57
CA GLU A 49 0.49 9.88 14.42
C GLU A 49 -0.41 8.65 14.26
N ARG A 50 -1.73 8.88 14.10
CA ARG A 50 -2.72 7.81 13.96
C ARG A 50 -2.73 7.23 12.54
N ILE A 51 -2.40 8.04 11.54
CA ILE A 51 -2.20 7.58 10.16
C ILE A 51 -1.00 6.62 10.09
N GLU A 52 0.09 6.95 10.78
CA GLU A 52 1.25 6.04 10.88
C GLU A 52 0.92 4.72 11.56
N GLN A 53 0.16 4.76 12.66
CA GLN A 53 -0.28 3.54 13.35
C GLN A 53 -1.15 2.66 12.45
N LEU A 54 -2.11 3.26 11.74
CA LEU A 54 -2.97 2.53 10.79
C LEU A 54 -2.15 1.88 9.67
N ALA A 55 -1.20 2.61 9.10
CA ALA A 55 -0.30 2.08 8.07
C ALA A 55 0.50 0.86 8.59
N LYS A 56 1.03 0.94 9.82
CA LYS A 56 1.73 -0.18 10.47
C LYS A 56 0.82 -1.38 10.72
N ILE A 57 -0.39 -1.16 11.23
CA ILE A 57 -1.37 -2.22 11.54
C ILE A 57 -1.81 -2.95 10.26
N MET A 58 -2.01 -2.20 9.18
CA MET A 58 -2.40 -2.72 7.87
C MET A 58 -1.21 -3.25 7.06
N ASN A 59 0.02 -3.12 7.56
CA ASN A 59 1.26 -3.50 6.89
C ASN A 59 1.40 -2.88 5.48
N ILE A 60 1.00 -1.62 5.33
CA ILE A 60 1.13 -0.83 4.10
C ILE A 60 1.88 0.47 4.37
N THR A 61 2.29 1.17 3.32
CA THR A 61 2.93 2.49 3.46
C THR A 61 1.90 3.59 3.69
N ILE A 62 2.34 4.69 4.32
CA ILE A 62 1.50 5.90 4.50
C ILE A 62 1.01 6.43 3.15
N LYS A 63 1.86 6.37 2.11
CA LYS A 63 1.50 6.78 0.75
C LYS A 63 0.37 5.93 0.19
N GLU A 64 0.42 4.61 0.35
CA GLU A 64 -0.66 3.71 -0.09
C GLU A 64 -1.94 3.94 0.70
N LEU A 65 -1.85 4.22 2.01
CA LEU A 65 -3.03 4.53 2.83
C LEU A 65 -3.70 5.85 2.39
N MET A 66 -2.91 6.85 1.99
CA MET A 66 -3.40 8.18 1.57
C MET A 66 -3.81 8.26 0.09
N GLN A 67 -3.34 7.35 -0.75
CA GLN A 67 -3.72 7.31 -2.16
C GLN A 67 -5.22 7.03 -2.27
N SER A 68 -5.95 7.86 -3.02
CA SER A 68 -7.29 7.46 -3.48
C SER A 68 -7.13 6.18 -4.29
N GLU A 69 -8.05 5.23 -4.10
CA GLU A 69 -8.15 4.06 -4.98
C GLU A 69 -8.48 4.56 -6.39
N VAL A 70 -7.46 4.96 -7.16
CA VAL A 70 -7.50 4.76 -8.60
C VAL A 70 -7.45 3.25 -8.72
N ILE A 71 -8.65 2.66 -8.84
CA ILE A 71 -8.86 1.23 -9.04
C ILE A 71 -8.05 0.84 -10.27
N THR A 72 -6.79 0.42 -10.05
CA THR A 72 -6.05 -0.36 -11.02
C THR A 72 -6.47 -1.81 -10.77
N LYS A 73 -7.71 -2.10 -11.20
CA LYS A 73 -8.13 -3.47 -11.47
C LYS A 73 -7.00 -4.14 -12.26
N ASP A 74 -6.54 -5.30 -11.78
CA ASP A 74 -5.59 -6.21 -12.45
C ASP A 74 -4.07 -5.95 -12.34
N LYS A 75 -3.57 -5.37 -11.25
CA LYS A 75 -2.14 -5.58 -10.91
C LYS A 75 -1.98 -6.77 -9.96
N LEU A 76 -1.69 -7.94 -10.54
CA LEU A 76 -1.15 -9.09 -9.81
C LEU A 76 0.12 -8.63 -9.07
N THR A 77 0.08 -8.65 -7.74
CA THR A 77 1.23 -8.32 -6.89
C THR A 77 1.97 -9.60 -6.51
N VAL A 78 3.27 -9.63 -6.76
CA VAL A 78 4.15 -10.74 -6.37
C VAL A 78 4.94 -10.30 -5.15
N ASN A 79 4.73 -10.99 -4.03
CA ASN A 79 5.45 -10.75 -2.77
C ASN A 79 6.51 -11.83 -2.56
N LEU A 80 7.76 -11.45 -2.42
CA LEU A 80 8.84 -12.36 -2.03
C LEU A 80 8.77 -12.61 -0.52
N ARG A 81 8.61 -13.88 -0.11
CA ARG A 81 8.60 -14.28 1.30
C ARG A 81 10.00 -14.71 1.73
N GLY A 82 10.51 -14.13 2.81
CA GLY A 82 11.81 -14.48 3.39
C GLY A 82 12.51 -13.28 4.03
N LYS A 83 13.67 -13.51 4.63
CA LYS A 83 14.50 -12.45 5.23
C LYS A 83 15.91 -12.51 4.66
N LEU A 84 16.40 -11.37 4.16
CA LEU A 84 17.79 -11.23 3.72
C LEU A 84 18.66 -10.97 4.94
N THR A 85 19.46 -11.96 5.32
CA THR A 85 20.27 -11.92 6.55
C THR A 85 21.70 -11.42 6.32
N ASN A 86 22.20 -11.40 5.08
CA ASN A 86 23.57 -10.97 4.78
C ASN A 86 23.64 -9.93 3.64
N ARG A 87 24.72 -9.13 3.62
CA ARG A 87 24.94 -8.05 2.64
C ARG A 87 25.00 -8.55 1.20
N ARG A 88 25.50 -9.77 0.99
CA ARG A 88 25.61 -10.40 -0.33
C ARG A 88 24.23 -10.67 -0.93
N SER A 89 23.32 -11.23 -0.14
CA SER A 89 21.94 -11.53 -0.56
C SER A 89 21.18 -10.29 -1.00
N ARG A 90 21.42 -9.15 -0.32
CA ARG A 90 20.81 -7.86 -0.71
C ARG A 90 21.32 -7.39 -2.06
N ARG A 91 22.64 -7.41 -2.27
CA ARG A 91 23.23 -7.04 -3.56
C ARG A 91 22.75 -7.93 -4.71
N GLU A 92 22.59 -9.22 -4.46
CA GLU A 92 22.07 -10.16 -5.46
C GLU A 92 20.60 -9.84 -5.80
N LEU A 93 19.77 -9.49 -4.81
CA LEU A 93 18.40 -9.03 -5.06
C LEU A 93 18.35 -7.70 -5.82
N ASP A 94 19.20 -6.73 -5.45
CA ASP A 94 19.29 -5.43 -6.14
C ASP A 94 19.72 -5.64 -7.61
N SER A 95 20.63 -6.59 -7.85
CA SER A 95 21.08 -6.94 -9.21
C SER A 95 19.97 -7.58 -10.02
N LEU A 96 19.14 -8.43 -9.39
CA LEU A 96 17.96 -9.02 -10.03
C LEU A 96 16.92 -7.95 -10.38
N LEU A 97 16.65 -7.02 -9.47
CA LEU A 97 15.74 -5.91 -9.70
C LEU A 97 16.19 -5.07 -10.91
N PHE A 98 17.48 -4.72 -10.95
CA PHE A 98 18.07 -3.99 -12.08
C PHE A 98 17.89 -4.73 -13.41
N ALA A 99 18.15 -6.04 -13.45
CA ALA A 99 17.98 -6.83 -14.67
C ALA A 99 16.51 -6.88 -15.16
N ILE A 100 15.55 -6.91 -14.23
CA ILE A 100 14.12 -6.87 -14.57
C ILE A 100 13.76 -5.51 -15.16
N GLU A 101 14.21 -4.42 -14.54
CA GLU A 101 13.95 -3.05 -15.01
C GLU A 101 14.57 -2.80 -16.39
N ASP A 102 15.81 -3.27 -16.60
CA ASP A 102 16.50 -3.18 -17.89
C ASP A 102 15.73 -3.95 -18.99
N TYR A 103 15.29 -5.17 -18.70
CA TYR A 103 14.47 -5.96 -19.63
C TYR A 103 13.14 -5.26 -19.98
N ILE A 104 12.47 -4.66 -19.00
CA ILE A 104 11.23 -3.91 -19.24
C ILE A 104 11.52 -2.71 -20.16
N GLY A 105 12.57 -1.94 -19.87
CA GLY A 105 12.99 -0.80 -20.69
C GLY A 105 13.32 -1.20 -22.13
N LEU A 106 14.08 -2.28 -22.32
CA LEU A 106 14.38 -2.84 -23.64
C LEU A 106 13.11 -3.29 -24.39
N LYS A 107 12.20 -3.98 -23.70
CA LYS A 107 10.94 -4.45 -24.28
C LYS A 107 10.06 -3.28 -24.73
N GLU A 108 10.04 -2.17 -24.01
CA GLU A 108 9.31 -0.95 -24.40
C GLU A 108 9.92 -0.32 -25.65
N GLN A 109 11.25 -0.22 -25.73
CA GLN A 109 11.95 0.29 -26.92
C GLN A 109 11.71 -0.56 -28.17
N VAL A 110 11.69 -1.90 -28.04
CA VAL A 110 11.42 -2.82 -29.17
C VAL A 110 10.01 -2.64 -29.72
N LYS A 111 9.01 -2.36 -28.87
CA LYS A 111 7.64 -2.07 -29.32
C LYS A 111 7.56 -0.78 -30.13
N ASP A 112 8.30 0.26 -29.72
CA ASP A 112 8.34 1.55 -30.43
C ASP A 112 9.03 1.46 -31.80
N VAL A 113 10.07 0.62 -31.94
CA VAL A 113 10.75 0.39 -33.22
C VAL A 113 9.88 -0.40 -34.21
N GLY A 114 9.02 -1.30 -33.72
CA GLY A 114 8.07 -2.05 -34.55
C GLY A 114 6.99 -1.18 -35.20
N SER A 115 6.53 -0.13 -34.49
CA SER A 115 5.48 0.76 -34.98
C SER A 115 5.96 1.79 -36.02
N LYS A 116 7.27 2.07 -36.09
CA LYS A 116 7.86 3.01 -37.06
C LYS A 116 8.23 2.38 -38.41
N ARG A 117 8.17 1.05 -38.54
CA ARG A 117 8.48 0.34 -39.80
C ARG A 117 7.27 0.03 -40.67
N THR A 118 6.06 0.33 -40.20
CA THR A 118 4.80 0.12 -40.93
C THR A 118 4.14 1.43 -41.41
N SER A 119 4.87 2.55 -41.36
CA SER A 119 4.43 3.85 -41.88
C SER A 119 5.27 4.29 -43.06
#